data_AF-A0A2R5EWT1-F1
#
_entry.id   AF-A0A2R5EWT1-F1
#
_cell.length_a   1.000
_cell.length_b   1.000
_cell.length_c   1.000
_cell.angle_alpha   90.00
_cell.angle_beta   90.00
_cell.angle_gamma   90.00
#
_symmetry.space_group_name_H-M   'P 1'
#
loop_
_entity.id
_entity.type
_entity.pdbx_description
1 polymer ?
#
loop_
_entity_poly.entity_id
_entity_poly.type
_entity_poly.pdbx_seq_one_letter_code
_entity_poly.pdbx_strand_id
1 'polypeptide(L)'
;MLLEVEPSGGRFTPLQNRLQITPARLSDNLKRMAEHGLLRHLSPLERRHPALPEYVLTEKGLLLRDAAKAVQSAEGMLGYGRLSAKAWNLPLLLALHYEHTRFQDIRFALGQVTPRMLSGRLDELQLIGAVDKSIAELPRPAYIYLLHQDSKPPVRRLAADLSSLL
;
A
#
# COMPACT_ATOMS: atom_id res chain seq x y z
N MET A 1 -0.10 11.07 0.23
CA MET A 1 0.42 11.91 1.32
C MET A 1 1.89 11.62 1.61
N LEU A 2 2.28 10.39 2.03
CA LEU A 2 3.70 10.04 2.24
C LEU A 2 4.58 10.35 1.01
N LEU A 3 4.07 10.08 -0.19
CA LEU A 3 4.76 10.36 -1.45
C LEU A 3 4.95 11.87 -1.73
N GLU A 4 4.11 12.73 -1.18
CA GLU A 4 4.13 14.18 -1.41
C GLU A 4 5.06 14.92 -0.44
N VAL A 5 5.46 14.28 0.66
CA VAL A 5 6.51 14.83 1.53
C VAL A 5 7.84 14.53 0.87
N GLU A 6 8.56 15.58 0.48
CA GLU A 6 9.90 15.43 -0.09
C GLU A 6 10.85 14.87 0.97
N PRO A 7 11.93 14.16 0.57
CA PRO A 7 12.95 13.69 1.51
C PRO A 7 13.56 14.83 2.33
N SER A 8 13.71 16.00 1.71
CA SER A 8 14.16 17.26 2.32
C SER A 8 13.16 17.85 3.31
N GLY A 9 11.93 17.34 3.37
CA GLY A 9 10.83 17.85 4.19
C GLY A 9 9.85 18.73 3.40
N GLY A 10 8.79 19.16 4.06
CA GLY A 10 7.73 19.97 3.46
C GLY A 10 7.18 21.04 4.41
N ARG A 11 6.53 22.03 3.83
CA ARG A 11 5.75 23.06 4.55
C ARG A 11 4.25 22.79 4.37
N PHE A 12 3.44 23.25 5.33
CA PHE A 12 2.00 22.99 5.33
C PHE A 12 1.30 23.47 4.05
N THR A 13 1.42 24.75 3.70
CA THR A 13 0.69 25.33 2.55
C THR A 13 1.10 24.71 1.21
N PRO A 14 2.40 24.52 0.87
CA PRO A 14 2.79 23.80 -0.34
C PRO A 14 2.28 22.35 -0.39
N LEU A 15 2.27 21.63 0.74
CA LEU A 15 1.70 20.27 0.81
C LEU A 15 0.19 20.28 0.57
N GLN A 16 -0.53 21.22 1.18
CA GLN A 16 -1.97 21.41 0.99
C GLN A 16 -2.32 21.64 -0.48
N ASN A 17 -1.60 22.56 -1.14
CA ASN A 17 -1.85 22.93 -2.53
C ASN A 17 -1.61 21.76 -3.49
N ARG A 18 -0.54 20.97 -3.28
CA ARG A 18 -0.27 19.77 -4.08
C ARG A 18 -1.30 18.66 -3.87
N LEU A 19 -1.69 18.42 -2.63
CA LEU A 19 -2.65 17.37 -2.27
C LEU A 19 -4.10 17.73 -2.59
N GLN A 20 -4.41 19.01 -2.77
CA GLN A 20 -5.78 19.53 -2.99
C GLN A 20 -6.78 19.03 -1.93
N ILE A 21 -6.36 19.02 -0.66
CA ILE A 21 -7.20 18.63 0.48
C ILE A 21 -7.44 19.82 1.42
N THR A 22 -8.49 19.72 2.24
CA THR A 22 -8.79 20.75 3.24
C THR A 22 -7.66 20.85 4.28
N PRO A 23 -7.41 22.05 4.85
CA PRO A 23 -6.43 22.24 5.91
C PRO A 23 -6.64 21.30 7.10
N ALA A 24 -7.90 21.12 7.53
CA ALA A 24 -8.24 20.21 8.63
C ALA A 24 -7.79 18.78 8.35
N ARG A 25 -8.10 18.26 7.14
CA ARG A 25 -7.70 16.91 6.73
C ARG A 25 -6.19 16.75 6.63
N LEU A 26 -5.48 17.77 6.14
CA LEU A 26 -4.01 17.75 6.12
C LEU A 26 -3.44 17.73 7.55
N SER A 27 -3.95 18.58 8.43
CA SER A 27 -3.53 18.65 9.83
C SER A 27 -3.71 17.31 10.56
N ASP A 28 -4.89 16.71 10.45
CA ASP A 28 -5.19 15.42 11.09
C ASP A 28 -4.28 14.31 10.58
N ASN A 29 -4.02 14.28 9.27
CA ASN A 29 -3.14 13.30 8.69
C ASN A 29 -1.68 13.48 9.11
N LEU A 30 -1.17 14.72 9.14
CA LEU A 30 0.19 15.02 9.58
C LEU A 30 0.39 14.70 11.07
N LYS A 31 -0.62 14.97 11.91
CA LYS A 31 -0.62 14.56 13.34
C LYS A 31 -0.53 13.04 13.48
N ARG A 32 -1.37 12.28 12.78
CA ARG A 32 -1.31 10.81 12.80
C ARG A 32 0.04 10.29 12.33
N MET A 33 0.61 10.87 11.27
CA MET A 33 1.96 10.50 10.83
C MET A 33 3.01 10.78 11.89
N ALA A 34 2.90 11.91 12.61
CA ALA A 34 3.81 12.25 13.70
C ALA A 34 3.67 11.28 14.88
N GLU A 35 2.42 10.98 15.29
CA GLU A 35 2.09 10.02 16.35
C GLU A 35 2.62 8.61 16.06
N HIS A 36 2.60 8.19 14.80
CA HIS A 36 3.19 6.91 14.36
C HIS A 36 4.70 6.97 14.10
N GLY A 37 5.34 8.11 14.35
CA GLY A 37 6.79 8.31 14.21
C GLY A 37 7.26 8.33 12.75
N LEU A 38 6.40 8.66 11.79
CA LEU A 38 6.73 8.74 10.36
C LEU A 38 7.29 10.10 9.97
N LEU A 39 6.93 11.14 10.72
CA LEU A 39 7.45 12.48 10.52
C LEU A 39 7.69 13.17 11.85
N ARG A 40 8.49 14.23 11.82
CA ARG A 40 8.64 15.20 12.89
C ARG A 40 8.10 16.54 12.44
N HIS A 41 7.36 17.20 13.31
CA HIS A 41 7.03 18.62 13.16
C HIS A 41 8.11 19.45 13.86
N LEU A 42 8.74 20.38 13.13
CA LEU A 42 9.80 21.24 13.62
C LEU A 42 9.23 22.56 14.14
N SER A 43 9.59 22.92 15.37
CA SER A 43 9.23 24.21 15.97
C SER A 43 9.96 25.37 15.28
N PRO A 44 9.44 26.62 15.37
CA PRO A 44 10.12 27.79 14.82
C PRO A 44 11.58 27.93 15.25
N LEU A 45 11.91 27.57 16.50
CA LEU A 45 13.28 27.61 17.02
C LEU A 45 14.19 26.58 16.35
N GLU A 46 13.68 25.35 16.12
CA GLU A 46 14.42 24.31 15.42
C GLU A 46 14.67 24.66 13.96
N ARG A 47 13.68 25.27 13.29
CA ARG A 47 13.76 25.58 11.85
C ARG A 47 14.77 26.67 11.54
N ARG A 48 15.08 27.59 12.46
CA ARG A 48 16.03 28.72 12.30
C ARG A 48 15.73 29.71 11.14
N HIS A 49 14.83 29.39 10.21
CA HIS A 49 14.37 30.27 9.14
C HIS A 49 12.96 29.88 8.66
N PRO A 50 12.05 30.84 8.38
CA PRO A 50 10.66 30.54 7.98
C PRO A 50 10.50 29.73 6.70
N ALA A 51 11.45 29.86 5.76
CA ALA A 51 11.44 29.12 4.51
C ALA A 51 11.86 27.64 4.65
N LEU A 52 12.43 27.25 5.80
CA LEU A 52 12.85 25.86 6.04
C LEU A 52 11.64 24.96 6.36
N PRO A 53 11.74 23.64 6.05
CA PRO A 53 10.67 22.68 6.23
C PRO A 53 10.06 22.69 7.64
N GLU A 54 8.74 22.51 7.71
CA GLU A 54 7.99 22.34 8.96
C GLU A 54 7.86 20.87 9.33
N TYR A 55 7.84 19.98 8.33
CA TYR A 55 7.67 18.55 8.51
C TYR A 55 8.81 17.83 7.83
N VAL A 56 9.51 16.96 8.55
CA VAL A 56 10.62 16.15 8.03
C VAL A 56 10.31 14.67 8.28
N LEU A 57 10.55 13.82 7.28
CA LEU A 57 10.38 12.39 7.43
C LEU A 57 11.44 11.84 8.41
N THR A 58 11.03 10.91 9.26
CA THR A 58 11.99 10.11 10.04
C THR A 58 12.59 9.02 9.15
N GLU A 59 13.58 8.28 9.64
CA GLU A 59 14.08 7.08 8.96
C GLU A 59 12.96 6.09 8.65
N LYS A 60 12.09 5.81 9.63
CA LYS A 60 10.86 5.01 9.45
C LYS A 60 9.95 5.61 8.36
N GLY A 61 9.80 6.93 8.34
CA GLY A 61 9.02 7.64 7.33
C GLY A 61 9.58 7.51 5.92
N LEU A 62 10.91 7.57 5.77
CA LEU A 62 11.61 7.36 4.50
C LEU A 62 11.42 5.93 4.01
N LEU A 63 11.59 4.94 4.89
CA LEU A 63 11.38 3.53 4.57
C LEU A 63 9.93 3.25 4.11
N LEU A 64 8.93 3.76 4.82
CA LEU A 64 7.52 3.62 4.39
C LEU A 64 7.21 4.41 3.13
N ARG A 65 7.89 5.52 2.87
CA ARG A 65 7.77 6.25 1.61
C ARG A 65 8.29 5.42 0.44
N ASP A 66 9.40 4.70 0.61
CA ASP A 66 9.93 3.82 -0.43
C ASP A 66 9.04 2.60 -0.66
N ALA A 67 8.47 2.02 0.40
CA ALA A 67 7.42 1.01 0.27
C ALA A 67 6.20 1.54 -0.49
N ALA A 68 5.76 2.78 -0.20
CA ALA A 68 4.65 3.41 -0.91
C ALA A 68 4.97 3.67 -2.40
N LYS A 69 6.23 3.94 -2.76
CA LYS A 69 6.65 4.05 -4.16
C LYS A 69 6.62 2.71 -4.87
N ALA A 70 7.10 1.65 -4.22
CA ALA A 70 7.03 0.29 -4.77
C ALA A 70 5.59 -0.10 -5.08
N VAL A 71 4.68 0.19 -4.14
CA VAL A 71 3.23 0.03 -4.33
C VAL A 71 2.71 0.86 -5.51
N GLN A 72 3.01 2.16 -5.57
CA GLN A 72 2.55 3.02 -6.66
C GLN A 72 3.07 2.55 -8.03
N SER A 73 4.33 2.11 -8.10
CA SER A 73 4.92 1.58 -9.33
C SER A 73 4.21 0.30 -9.77
N ALA A 74 3.95 -0.62 -8.83
CA ALA A 74 3.25 -1.86 -9.13
C ALA A 74 1.81 -1.62 -9.60
N GLU A 75 1.08 -0.70 -8.95
CA GLU A 75 -0.25 -0.28 -9.38
C GLU A 75 -0.25 0.33 -10.79
N GLY A 76 0.75 1.16 -11.10
CA GLY A 76 0.93 1.73 -12.44
C GLY A 76 1.18 0.67 -13.50
N MET A 77 1.95 -0.38 -13.18
CA MET A 77 2.18 -1.51 -14.08
C MET A 77 0.96 -2.43 -14.23
N LEU A 78 0.17 -2.61 -13.15
CA LEU A 78 -1.06 -3.42 -13.17
C LEU A 78 -2.18 -2.75 -13.97
N GLY A 79 -2.25 -1.42 -13.97
CA GLY A 79 -3.25 -0.67 -14.73
C GLY A 79 -4.68 -0.69 -14.14
N TYR A 80 -4.90 -1.32 -12.99
CA TYR A 80 -6.23 -1.39 -12.34
C TYR A 80 -6.56 -0.19 -11.42
N GLY A 81 -5.73 0.85 -11.45
CA GLY A 81 -5.83 1.99 -10.54
C GLY A 81 -5.29 1.69 -9.14
N ARG A 82 -5.81 2.40 -8.13
CA ARG A 82 -5.26 2.39 -6.76
C ARG A 82 -5.80 1.23 -5.92
N LEU A 83 -5.24 0.04 -6.10
CA LEU A 83 -5.56 -1.15 -5.31
C LEU A 83 -5.31 -0.96 -3.79
N SER A 84 -4.29 -0.19 -3.43
CA SER A 84 -3.92 0.23 -2.07
C SER A 84 -5.00 1.08 -1.38
N ALA A 85 -5.96 1.64 -2.12
CA ALA A 85 -7.07 2.39 -1.53
C ALA A 85 -8.04 1.48 -0.76
N LYS A 86 -8.07 0.18 -1.06
CA LYS A 86 -8.87 -0.80 -0.34
C LYS A 86 -7.93 -1.77 0.39
N ALA A 87 -8.16 -1.92 1.70
CA ALA A 87 -7.41 -2.87 2.51
C ALA A 87 -7.45 -4.27 1.90
N TRP A 88 -6.39 -5.05 2.11
CA TRP A 88 -6.23 -6.44 1.67
C TRP A 88 -6.04 -6.69 0.17
N ASN A 89 -6.30 -5.75 -0.74
CA ASN A 89 -6.08 -5.99 -2.17
C ASN A 89 -4.62 -6.38 -2.48
N LEU A 90 -3.65 -5.53 -2.12
CA LEU A 90 -2.23 -5.81 -2.36
C LEU A 90 -1.68 -6.97 -1.52
N PRO A 91 -1.97 -7.06 -0.19
CA PRO A 91 -1.59 -8.24 0.58
C PRO A 91 -2.10 -9.56 -0.02
N LEU A 92 -3.31 -9.57 -0.59
CA LEU A 92 -3.86 -10.75 -1.25
C LEU A 92 -3.06 -11.11 -2.50
N LEU A 93 -2.75 -10.15 -3.37
CA LEU A 93 -1.92 -10.40 -4.55
C LEU A 93 -0.54 -10.95 -4.15
N LEU A 94 0.06 -10.42 -3.08
CA LEU A 94 1.31 -10.95 -2.51
C LEU A 94 1.13 -12.37 -1.97
N ALA A 95 0.04 -12.69 -1.27
CA ALA A 95 -0.22 -14.04 -0.80
C ALA A 95 -0.32 -15.05 -1.96
N LEU A 96 -1.00 -14.67 -3.06
CA LEU A 96 -1.07 -15.49 -4.28
C LEU A 96 0.31 -15.63 -4.96
N HIS A 97 1.16 -14.59 -4.90
CA HIS A 97 2.54 -14.66 -5.39
C HIS A 97 3.38 -15.68 -4.63
N TYR A 98 3.17 -15.80 -3.31
CA TYR A 98 3.78 -16.82 -2.45
C TYR A 98 3.00 -18.14 -2.42
N GLU A 99 2.27 -18.45 -3.50
CA GLU A 99 1.62 -19.75 -3.72
C GLU A 99 0.54 -20.14 -2.70
N HIS A 100 0.00 -19.20 -1.93
CA HIS A 100 -1.22 -19.44 -1.16
C HIS A 100 -2.42 -19.45 -2.11
N THR A 101 -2.81 -20.63 -2.60
CA THR A 101 -3.79 -20.73 -3.69
C THR A 101 -5.20 -21.10 -3.24
N ARG A 102 -5.38 -21.60 -2.01
CA ARG A 102 -6.70 -21.93 -1.46
C ARG A 102 -7.19 -20.84 -0.52
N PHE A 103 -8.52 -20.73 -0.40
CA PHE A 103 -9.14 -19.71 0.46
C PHE A 103 -8.61 -19.70 1.90
N GLN A 104 -8.46 -20.88 2.53
CA GLN A 104 -7.97 -20.95 3.91
C GLN A 104 -6.47 -20.62 4.01
N ASP A 105 -5.67 -21.00 3.02
CA ASP A 105 -4.24 -20.70 2.98
C ASP A 105 -4.03 -19.18 2.87
N ILE A 106 -4.76 -18.52 1.98
CA ILE A 106 -4.75 -17.06 1.82
C ILE A 106 -5.20 -16.40 3.12
N ARG A 107 -6.30 -16.86 3.71
CA ARG A 107 -6.81 -16.30 4.97
C ARG A 107 -5.78 -16.42 6.09
N PHE A 108 -5.12 -17.57 6.20
CA PHE A 108 -4.09 -17.80 7.21
C PHE A 108 -2.88 -16.89 6.99
N ALA A 109 -2.41 -16.77 5.75
CA ALA A 109 -1.30 -15.89 5.39
C ALA A 109 -1.59 -14.40 5.68
N LEU A 110 -2.83 -13.96 5.51
CA LEU A 110 -3.26 -12.58 5.79
C LEU A 110 -3.56 -12.31 7.28
N GLY A 111 -3.74 -13.35 8.09
CA GLY A 111 -3.92 -13.29 9.55
C GLY A 111 -5.26 -12.72 10.02
N GLN A 112 -5.51 -11.42 9.78
CA GLN A 112 -6.64 -10.68 10.35
C GLN A 112 -7.85 -10.51 9.41
N VAL A 113 -7.77 -11.03 8.18
CA VAL A 113 -8.86 -10.89 7.21
C VAL A 113 -10.07 -11.76 7.59
N THR A 114 -11.27 -11.18 7.59
CA THR A 114 -12.50 -11.95 7.81
C THR A 114 -12.87 -12.74 6.54
N PRO A 115 -13.55 -13.90 6.65
CA PRO A 115 -13.97 -14.66 5.47
C PRO A 115 -14.81 -13.85 4.48
N ARG A 116 -15.73 -13.03 4.99
CA ARG A 116 -16.57 -12.15 4.16
C ARG A 116 -15.74 -11.11 3.43
N MET A 117 -14.77 -10.49 4.10
CA MET A 117 -13.87 -9.52 3.47
C MET A 117 -13.03 -10.22 2.40
N LEU A 118 -12.41 -11.36 2.73
CA LEU A 118 -11.58 -12.12 1.78
C LEU A 118 -12.37 -12.52 0.52
N SER A 119 -13.58 -13.05 0.68
CA SER A 119 -14.44 -13.39 -0.47
C SER A 119 -14.70 -12.17 -1.35
N GLY A 120 -15.12 -11.04 -0.75
CA GLY A 120 -15.39 -9.83 -1.51
C GLY A 120 -14.15 -9.27 -2.22
N ARG A 121 -12.96 -9.38 -1.62
CA ARG A 121 -11.70 -8.98 -2.27
C ARG A 121 -11.34 -9.90 -3.43
N LEU A 122 -11.50 -11.21 -3.28
CA LEU A 122 -11.25 -12.18 -4.36
C LEU A 122 -12.20 -11.96 -5.54
N ASP A 123 -13.50 -11.76 -5.28
CA ASP A 123 -14.48 -11.51 -6.33
C ASP A 123 -14.20 -10.18 -7.05
N GLU A 124 -13.84 -9.11 -6.33
CA GLU A 124 -13.43 -7.83 -6.94
C GLU A 124 -12.16 -7.98 -7.80
N LEU A 125 -11.14 -8.68 -7.30
CA LEU A 125 -9.88 -8.88 -8.02
C LEU A 125 -10.04 -9.81 -9.22
N GLN A 126 -10.96 -10.77 -9.15
CA GLN A 126 -11.35 -11.60 -10.28
C GLN A 126 -12.08 -10.77 -11.34
N LEU A 127 -13.02 -9.92 -10.94
CA LEU A 127 -13.81 -9.10 -11.86
C LEU A 127 -12.95 -8.15 -12.70
N ILE A 128 -11.87 -7.61 -12.11
CA ILE A 128 -10.93 -6.73 -12.82
C ILE A 128 -9.83 -7.50 -13.58
N GLY A 129 -9.85 -8.84 -13.57
CA GLY A 129 -8.86 -9.67 -14.25
C GLY A 129 -7.50 -9.72 -13.56
N ALA A 130 -7.40 -9.36 -12.27
CA ALA A 130 -6.15 -9.45 -11.53
C ALA A 130 -5.87 -10.88 -11.01
N VAL A 131 -6.94 -11.66 -10.79
CA VAL A 131 -6.92 -13.00 -10.19
C VAL A 131 -7.77 -13.96 -11.00
N ASP A 132 -7.26 -15.15 -11.26
CA ASP A 132 -8.00 -16.26 -11.85
C ASP A 132 -8.58 -17.15 -10.74
N LYS A 133 -9.83 -17.59 -10.93
CA LYS A 133 -10.52 -18.53 -10.05
C LYS A 133 -10.91 -19.77 -10.85
N SER A 134 -10.43 -20.93 -10.44
CA SER A 134 -10.77 -22.21 -11.06
C SER A 134 -11.19 -23.23 -10.01
N ILE A 135 -11.81 -24.33 -10.47
CA ILE A 135 -12.12 -25.48 -9.62
C ILE A 135 -11.06 -26.54 -9.90
N ALA A 136 -10.36 -26.99 -8.86
CA ALA A 136 -9.49 -28.15 -8.98
C ALA A 136 -10.31 -29.43 -8.88
N GLU A 137 -10.20 -30.28 -9.89
CA GLU A 137 -10.78 -31.63 -9.93
C GLU A 137 -9.95 -32.60 -9.07
N LEU A 138 -10.04 -32.40 -7.76
CA LEU A 138 -9.51 -33.30 -6.75
C LEU A 138 -10.64 -34.19 -6.23
N PRO A 139 -10.34 -35.28 -5.47
CA PRO A 139 -11.38 -36.11 -4.83
C PRO A 139 -12.39 -35.30 -3.99
N ARG A 140 -12.00 -34.11 -3.55
CA ARG A 140 -12.88 -33.06 -3.04
C ARG A 140 -12.66 -31.79 -3.85
N PRO A 141 -13.65 -31.35 -4.66
CA PRO A 141 -13.55 -30.10 -5.43
C PRO A 141 -13.22 -28.92 -4.52
N ALA A 142 -12.28 -28.09 -4.95
CA ALA A 142 -11.89 -26.89 -4.22
C ALA A 142 -11.62 -25.75 -5.19
N TYR A 143 -11.96 -24.52 -4.78
CA TYR A 143 -11.56 -23.34 -5.51
C TYR A 143 -10.07 -23.07 -5.34
N ILE A 144 -9.41 -22.82 -6.46
CA ILE A 144 -8.03 -22.39 -6.57
C ILE A 144 -8.02 -20.96 -7.11
N TYR A 145 -7.19 -20.13 -6.50
CA TYR A 145 -6.98 -18.74 -6.85
C TYR A 145 -5.53 -18.57 -7.28
N LEU A 146 -5.31 -17.92 -8.42
CA LEU A 146 -3.97 -17.64 -8.95
C LEU A 146 -3.91 -16.19 -9.42
N LEU A 147 -2.72 -15.59 -9.41
CA LEU A 147 -2.52 -14.34 -10.13
C LEU A 147 -2.77 -14.57 -11.62
N HIS A 148 -3.56 -13.68 -12.23
CA HIS A 148 -3.65 -13.61 -13.69
C HIS A 148 -2.25 -13.40 -14.28
N GLN A 149 -2.01 -13.91 -15.49
CA GLN A 149 -0.67 -13.90 -16.10
C GLN A 149 -0.06 -12.50 -16.17
N ASP A 150 -0.88 -11.50 -16.51
CA ASP A 150 -0.45 -10.10 -16.61
C ASP A 150 -0.18 -9.45 -15.24
N SER A 151 -0.77 -9.99 -14.17
CA SER A 151 -0.55 -9.54 -12.80
C SER A 151 0.75 -10.06 -12.20
N LYS A 152 1.29 -11.18 -12.70
CA LYS A 152 2.48 -11.82 -12.11
C LYS A 152 3.73 -10.93 -12.14
N PRO A 153 4.13 -10.31 -13.27
CA PRO A 153 5.36 -9.52 -13.28
C PRO A 153 5.32 -8.29 -12.36
N PRO A 154 4.25 -7.46 -12.34
CA PRO A 154 4.14 -6.35 -11.41
C PRO A 154 4.15 -6.78 -9.94
N VAL A 155 3.44 -7.85 -9.58
CA VAL A 155 3.37 -8.32 -8.19
C VAL A 155 4.69 -8.95 -7.74
N ARG A 156 5.39 -9.68 -8.61
CA ARG A 156 6.74 -10.18 -8.32
C ARG A 156 7.73 -9.04 -8.08
N ARG A 157 7.65 -7.98 -8.89
CA ARG A 157 8.49 -6.79 -8.70
C ARG A 157 8.16 -6.11 -7.37
N LEU A 158 6.89 -5.94 -7.05
CA LEU A 158 6.46 -5.41 -5.75
C LEU A 158 7.03 -6.23 -4.59
N ALA A 159 6.96 -7.56 -4.66
CA ALA A 159 7.51 -8.44 -3.64
C ALA A 159 9.02 -8.23 -3.48
N ALA A 160 9.78 -8.20 -4.58
CA ALA A 160 11.21 -7.95 -4.55
C ALA A 160 11.57 -6.56 -3.96
N ASP A 161 10.88 -5.50 -4.41
CA ASP A 161 11.09 -4.14 -3.94
C ASP A 161 10.81 -4.05 -2.42
N LEU A 162 9.72 -4.64 -1.93
CA LEU A 162 9.40 -4.66 -0.50
C LEU A 162 10.40 -5.49 0.31
N SER A 163 10.84 -6.64 -0.19
CA SER A 163 11.86 -7.46 0.48
C SER A 163 13.21 -6.76 0.58
N SER A 164 13.54 -5.86 -0.35
CA SER A 164 14.80 -5.08 -0.30
C SER A 164 14.82 -3.98 0.77
N LEU A 165 13.66 -3.67 1.37
CA LEU A 165 13.50 -2.65 2.42
C LEU A 165 13.58 -3.22 3.84
N LEU A 166 13.69 -4.55 4.00
CA LEU A 166 13.81 -5.26 5.28
C LEU A 166 15.25 -5.68 5.53
#